data_AF-A0A9Q0Q763-F1
#
_entry.id   AF-A0A9Q0Q763-F1
#
_cell.length_a   1.000
_cell.length_b   1.000
_cell.length_c   1.000
_cell.angle_alpha   90.00
_cell.angle_beta   90.00
_cell.angle_gamma   90.00
#
_symmetry.space_group_name_H-M   'P 1'
#
loop_
_entity.id
_entity.type
_entity.pdbx_description
1 polymer ?
#
loop_
_entity_poly.entity_id
_entity_poly.type
_entity_poly.pdbx_seq_one_letter_code
_entity_poly.pdbx_strand_id
1 'polypeptide(L)'
;MEISAAAYKNSWRFDKEGLPADLIRRGMAVPDPTKPHGLKLLIEDYPYAQDGLLIWSAIENWVRTYVERYYPDSSLVCNDKELQEWYSESINVGHFDLRDADWWPKLETADDLVSILTTIIWLASAQHAALNFGQYPYGGYVPNRPPLMRRLIPEENDPEYASFLADPQKVLHVGTAKFIASNKIHGCGRQFINTLTGRGVHRGTTTAINMVRRC
;
A
#
# COMPACT_ATOMS: atom_id res chain seq x y z
N MET A 1 -13.99 -3.84 -12.94
CA MET A 1 -12.61 -3.39 -13.27
C MET A 1 -12.55 -1.93 -13.70
N GLU A 2 -13.62 -1.32 -14.20
CA GLU A 2 -13.60 0.08 -14.67
C GLU A 2 -13.29 1.09 -13.56
N ILE A 3 -13.85 0.93 -12.36
CA ILE A 3 -13.59 1.82 -11.22
C ILE A 3 -12.10 1.81 -10.84
N SER A 4 -11.47 0.63 -10.77
CA SER A 4 -10.04 0.52 -10.47
C SER A 4 -9.17 1.10 -11.59
N ALA A 5 -9.56 0.93 -12.85
CA ALA A 5 -8.85 1.52 -13.99
C ALA A 5 -8.94 3.07 -13.97
N ALA A 6 -10.12 3.62 -13.66
CA ALA A 6 -10.32 5.05 -13.49
C ALA A 6 -9.49 5.61 -12.31
N ALA A 7 -9.46 4.90 -11.18
CA ALA A 7 -8.62 5.28 -10.04
C ALA A 7 -7.12 5.26 -10.37
N TYR A 8 -6.65 4.23 -11.08
CA TYR A 8 -5.27 4.16 -11.56
C TYR A 8 -4.94 5.34 -12.47
N LYS A 9 -5.79 5.64 -13.46
CA LYS A 9 -5.57 6.74 -14.40
C LYS A 9 -5.59 8.13 -13.74
N ASN A 10 -6.51 8.34 -12.80
CA ASN A 10 -6.83 9.69 -12.31
C ASN A 10 -6.20 10.03 -10.96
N SER A 11 -5.71 9.04 -10.20
CA SER A 11 -5.35 9.27 -8.79
C SER A 11 -4.08 8.57 -8.35
N TRP A 12 -3.71 7.44 -8.97
CA TRP A 12 -2.50 6.72 -8.59
C TRP A 12 -1.25 7.46 -9.06
N ARG A 13 -0.27 7.58 -8.16
CA ARG A 13 1.04 8.18 -8.44
C ARG A 13 2.10 7.55 -7.53
N PHE A 14 3.16 7.01 -8.11
CA PHE A 14 4.21 6.31 -7.35
C PHE A 14 4.86 7.17 -6.27
N ASP A 15 5.10 8.46 -6.56
CA ASP A 15 5.70 9.44 -5.61
C ASP A 15 4.85 9.68 -4.35
N LYS A 16 3.58 9.26 -4.37
CA LYS A 16 2.62 9.43 -3.28
C LYS A 16 2.21 8.13 -2.60
N GLU A 17 2.77 7.00 -3.02
CA GLU A 17 2.47 5.68 -2.43
C GLU A 17 3.32 5.40 -1.17
N GLY A 18 4.38 6.18 -0.93
CA GLY A 18 5.11 6.15 0.32
C GLY A 18 4.28 6.70 1.49
N LEU A 19 4.34 6.05 2.66
CA LEU A 19 3.47 6.41 3.79
C LEU A 19 3.56 7.89 4.21
N PRO A 20 4.76 8.50 4.36
CA PRO A 20 4.85 9.92 4.69
C PRO A 20 4.14 10.83 3.67
N ALA A 21 4.35 10.58 2.37
CA ALA A 21 3.76 11.36 1.30
C ALA A 21 2.23 11.19 1.24
N ASP A 22 1.73 9.97 1.46
CA ASP A 22 0.30 9.68 1.54
C ASP A 22 -0.37 10.43 2.71
N LEU A 23 0.23 10.39 3.90
CA LEU A 23 -0.31 11.07 5.09
C LEU A 23 -0.41 12.58 4.89
N ILE A 24 0.62 13.19 4.30
CA ILE A 24 0.63 14.62 3.99
C ILE A 24 -0.44 14.93 2.92
N ARG A 25 -0.49 14.15 1.83
CA ARG A 25 -1.46 14.32 0.74
C ARG A 25 -2.90 14.29 1.23
N ARG A 26 -3.23 13.39 2.16
CA ARG A 26 -4.58 13.27 2.71
C ARG A 26 -4.90 14.30 3.79
N GLY A 27 -3.96 15.19 4.12
CA GLY A 27 -4.13 16.16 5.20
C GLY A 27 -4.16 15.52 6.58
N MET A 28 -3.50 14.37 6.75
CA MET A 28 -3.39 13.68 8.05
C MET A 28 -2.08 14.02 8.77
N ALA A 29 -1.14 14.66 8.09
CA ALA A 29 0.13 15.11 8.63
C ALA A 29 0.61 16.40 7.95
N VAL A 30 1.52 17.11 8.63
CA VAL A 30 2.28 18.23 8.07
C VAL A 30 3.77 17.96 8.19
N PRO A 31 4.60 18.38 7.22
CA PRO A 31 6.06 18.30 7.35
C PRO A 31 6.54 19.02 8.61
N ASP A 32 7.38 18.35 9.40
CA ASP A 32 7.98 18.88 10.62
C ASP A 32 9.34 18.18 10.84
N PRO A 33 10.45 18.80 10.39
CA PRO A 33 11.79 18.23 10.53
C PRO A 33 12.24 18.00 11.98
N THR A 34 11.54 18.57 12.97
CA THR A 34 11.86 18.38 14.39
C THR A 34 11.32 17.08 14.96
N LYS A 35 10.48 16.36 14.21
CA LYS A 35 9.85 15.10 14.63
C LYS A 35 10.59 13.87 14.08
N PRO A 36 10.51 12.71 14.77
CA PRO A 36 11.27 11.48 14.42
C PRO A 36 11.09 10.94 13.01
N HIS A 37 10.05 11.35 12.29
CA HIS A 37 9.76 10.93 10.91
C HIS A 37 9.67 12.10 9.92
N GLY A 38 10.17 13.29 10.31
CA GLY A 38 10.11 14.50 9.50
C GLY A 38 8.70 15.05 9.29
N LEU A 39 7.72 14.58 10.06
CA LEU A 39 6.33 15.03 10.00
C LEU A 39 5.66 14.98 11.37
N LYS A 40 4.61 15.79 11.51
CA LYS A 40 3.69 15.82 12.64
C LYS A 40 2.31 15.35 12.18
N LEU A 41 1.78 14.31 12.83
CA LEU A 41 0.40 13.87 12.62
C LEU A 41 -0.59 14.92 13.16
N LEU A 42 -1.68 15.14 12.44
CA LEU A 42 -2.78 16.02 12.91
C LEU A 42 -3.71 15.30 13.88
N ILE A 43 -3.82 13.97 13.74
CA ILE A 43 -4.51 13.09 14.69
C ILE A 43 -3.41 12.36 15.44
N GLU A 44 -3.22 12.69 16.72
CA GLU A 44 -2.14 12.12 17.51
C GLU A 44 -2.33 10.61 17.64
N ASP A 45 -3.50 10.14 18.07
CA ASP A 45 -3.83 8.71 18.20
C ASP A 45 -4.39 8.14 16.88
N TYR A 46 -3.53 8.06 15.85
CA TYR A 46 -3.84 7.39 14.60
C TYR A 46 -3.00 6.11 14.46
N PRO A 47 -3.50 4.94 14.93
CA PRO A 47 -2.70 3.72 15.05
C PRO A 47 -2.03 3.26 13.75
N TYR A 48 -2.76 3.25 12.63
CA TYR A 48 -2.17 2.88 11.33
C TYR A 48 -1.00 3.80 10.94
N ALA A 49 -1.10 5.10 11.19
CA ALA A 49 -0.05 6.04 10.84
C ALA A 49 1.14 5.93 11.80
N GLN A 50 0.88 5.87 13.11
CA GLN A 50 1.95 5.75 14.12
C GLN A 50 2.78 4.47 13.91
N ASP A 51 2.13 3.31 13.87
CA ASP A 51 2.81 2.02 13.70
C ASP A 51 3.45 1.92 12.30
N GLY A 52 2.73 2.42 11.28
CA GLY A 52 3.22 2.45 9.91
C GLY A 52 4.50 3.26 9.76
N LEU A 53 4.62 4.41 10.44
CA LEU A 53 5.81 5.27 10.38
C LEU A 53 7.03 4.61 11.03
N LEU A 54 6.83 3.85 12.12
CA LEU A 54 7.90 3.06 12.74
C LEU A 54 8.42 1.99 11.77
N ILE A 55 7.52 1.28 11.09
CA ILE A 55 7.88 0.26 10.10
C ILE A 55 8.53 0.90 8.87
N TRP A 56 7.98 2.01 8.37
CA TRP A 56 8.53 2.77 7.25
C TRP A 56 9.98 3.18 7.53
N SER A 57 10.25 3.81 8.67
CA SER A 57 11.61 4.22 9.04
C SER A 57 12.56 3.04 9.20
N ALA A 58 12.09 1.90 9.70
CA ALA A 58 12.90 0.69 9.77
C ALA A 58 13.26 0.13 8.38
N ILE A 59 12.30 0.11 7.44
CA ILE A 59 12.53 -0.29 6.04
C ILE A 59 13.51 0.68 5.39
N GLU A 60 13.25 1.98 5.48
CA GLU A 60 14.09 3.01 4.87
C GLU A 60 15.52 2.92 5.37
N ASN A 61 15.74 2.79 6.68
CA ASN A 61 17.07 2.66 7.26
C ASN A 61 17.80 1.40 6.77
N TRP A 62 17.10 0.27 6.65
CA TRP A 62 17.68 -0.96 6.09
C TRP A 62 18.04 -0.80 4.61
N VAL A 63 17.12 -0.26 3.80
CA VAL A 63 17.33 0.00 2.37
C VAL A 63 18.51 0.95 2.19
N ARG A 64 18.55 2.05 2.95
CA ARG A 64 19.63 3.04 2.92
C ARG A 64 20.98 2.42 3.22
N THR A 65 21.08 1.66 4.32
CA THR A 65 22.32 0.95 4.68
C THR A 65 22.77 0.01 3.56
N TYR A 66 21.83 -0.69 2.91
CA TYR A 66 22.13 -1.58 1.80
C TYR A 66 22.57 -0.80 0.56
N VAL A 67 21.82 0.20 0.13
CA VAL A 67 22.13 1.01 -1.05
C VAL A 67 23.47 1.72 -0.90
N GLU A 68 23.73 2.39 0.23
CA GLU A 68 24.99 3.09 0.48
C GLU A 68 26.21 2.15 0.48
N ARG A 69 26.00 0.85 0.77
CA ARG A 69 27.06 -0.15 0.71
C ARG A 69 27.50 -0.48 -0.73
N TYR A 70 26.57 -0.50 -1.68
CA TYR A 70 26.84 -0.88 -3.08
C TYR A 70 26.94 0.32 -4.03
N TYR A 71 26.25 1.41 -3.70
CA TYR A 71 26.19 2.66 -4.45
C TYR A 71 26.56 3.86 -3.56
N PRO A 72 27.81 3.93 -3.06
CA PRO A 72 28.25 5.06 -2.24
C PRO A 72 28.32 6.39 -3.00
N ASP A 73 28.30 6.35 -4.34
CA ASP A 73 28.34 7.52 -5.22
C ASP A 73 27.22 7.42 -6.25
N SER A 74 26.57 8.56 -6.54
CA SER A 74 25.44 8.62 -7.48
C SER A 74 25.83 8.24 -8.91
N SER A 75 27.09 8.43 -9.30
CA SER A 75 27.59 7.96 -10.60
C SER A 75 27.50 6.45 -10.75
N LEU A 76 27.59 5.67 -9.67
CA LEU A 76 27.43 4.22 -9.74
C LEU A 76 25.98 3.83 -10.07
N VAL A 77 24.99 4.60 -9.60
CA VAL A 77 23.57 4.40 -9.93
C VAL A 77 23.32 4.71 -11.41
N CYS A 78 23.86 5.83 -11.90
CA CYS A 78 23.69 6.22 -13.30
C CYS A 78 24.41 5.29 -14.28
N ASN A 79 25.54 4.70 -13.88
CA ASN A 79 26.35 3.84 -14.74
C ASN A 79 25.93 2.35 -14.69
N ASP A 80 25.07 1.97 -13.74
CA ASP A 80 24.54 0.61 -13.64
C ASP A 80 23.46 0.38 -14.70
N LYS A 81 23.84 -0.32 -15.77
CA LYS A 81 22.96 -0.59 -16.91
C LYS A 81 21.77 -1.47 -16.53
N GLU A 82 21.98 -2.50 -15.71
CA GLU A 82 20.89 -3.41 -15.34
C GLU A 82 19.85 -2.67 -14.50
N LEU A 83 20.30 -1.83 -13.58
CA LEU A 83 19.42 -1.01 -12.75
C LEU A 83 18.63 0.01 -13.57
N GLN A 84 19.29 0.73 -14.49
CA GLN A 84 18.63 1.71 -15.36
C GLN A 84 17.64 1.06 -16.33
N GLU A 85 18.00 -0.09 -16.92
CA GLU A 85 17.11 -0.85 -17.79
C GLU A 85 15.89 -1.40 -17.03
N TRP A 86 16.09 -1.93 -15.81
CA TRP A 86 15.00 -2.38 -14.96
C TRP A 86 14.00 -1.26 -14.64
N TYR A 87 14.50 -0.08 -14.28
CA TYR A 87 13.64 1.05 -13.95
C TYR A 87 12.89 1.57 -15.18
N SER A 88 13.60 1.70 -16.30
CA SER A 88 13.01 2.08 -17.58
C SER A 88 11.93 1.09 -18.03
N GLU A 89 12.16 -0.22 -17.95
CA GLU A 89 11.16 -1.24 -18.29
C GLU A 89 9.95 -1.16 -17.35
N SER A 90 10.17 -0.96 -16.05
CA SER A 90 9.10 -0.85 -15.06
C SER A 90 8.12 0.29 -15.37
N ILE A 91 8.63 1.42 -15.84
CA ILE A 91 7.81 2.59 -16.22
C ILE A 91 7.24 2.43 -17.64
N ASN A 92 8.10 2.17 -18.62
CA ASN A 92 7.74 2.21 -20.03
C ASN A 92 6.98 0.97 -20.51
N VAL A 93 7.10 -0.16 -19.84
CA VAL A 93 6.36 -1.39 -20.17
C VAL A 93 5.38 -1.73 -19.05
N GLY A 94 5.84 -1.76 -17.80
CA GLY A 94 5.00 -2.13 -16.65
C GLY A 94 3.87 -1.14 -16.37
N HIS A 95 4.18 0.16 -16.38
CA HIS A 95 3.23 1.24 -16.16
C HIS A 95 3.00 2.09 -17.42
N PHE A 96 2.95 1.45 -18.60
CA PHE A 96 2.90 2.10 -19.92
C PHE A 96 1.90 3.28 -20.02
N ASP A 97 0.71 3.16 -19.46
CA ASP A 97 -0.34 4.20 -19.52
C ASP A 97 0.04 5.49 -18.78
N LEU A 98 0.99 5.42 -17.84
CA LEU A 98 1.44 6.54 -17.01
C LEU A 98 2.93 6.85 -17.22
N ARG A 99 3.58 6.27 -18.24
CA ARG A 99 5.02 6.43 -18.48
C ARG A 99 5.46 7.88 -18.71
N ASP A 100 4.57 8.71 -19.25
CA ASP A 100 4.82 10.11 -19.59
C ASP A 100 4.53 11.07 -18.42
N ALA A 101 4.27 10.54 -17.21
CA ALA A 101 3.98 11.36 -16.04
C ALA A 101 5.24 12.06 -15.50
N ASP A 102 5.07 13.29 -15.02
CA ASP A 102 6.15 14.17 -14.54
C ASP A 102 6.65 13.86 -13.13
N TRP A 103 5.96 12.98 -12.41
CA TRP A 103 6.20 12.67 -11.01
C TRP A 103 6.99 11.38 -10.78
N TRP A 104 7.38 10.67 -11.84
CA TRP A 104 8.30 9.55 -11.70
C TRP A 104 9.65 10.03 -11.13
N PRO A 105 10.17 9.37 -10.09
CA PRO A 105 11.56 9.58 -9.68
C PRO A 105 12.52 9.37 -10.85
N LYS A 106 13.69 10.02 -10.83
CA LYS A 106 14.61 9.95 -11.98
C LYS A 106 15.60 8.79 -11.92
N LEU A 107 15.81 8.22 -10.73
CA LEU A 107 16.84 7.22 -10.47
C LEU A 107 18.25 7.69 -10.87
N GLU A 108 18.61 8.90 -10.44
CA GLU A 108 19.93 9.51 -10.72
C GLU A 108 20.85 9.42 -9.49
N THR A 109 20.28 9.27 -8.30
CA THR A 109 21.03 9.30 -7.03
C THR A 109 20.78 8.08 -6.16
N ALA A 110 21.67 7.86 -5.19
CA ALA A 110 21.45 6.84 -4.16
C ALA A 110 20.15 7.11 -3.37
N ASP A 111 19.83 8.37 -3.09
CA ASP A 111 18.59 8.75 -2.41
C ASP A 111 17.34 8.43 -3.24
N ASP A 112 17.38 8.62 -4.56
CA ASP A 112 16.28 8.18 -5.45
C ASP A 112 16.07 6.67 -5.34
N LEU A 113 17.15 5.89 -5.43
CA LEU A 113 17.09 4.44 -5.32
C LEU A 113 16.56 4.00 -3.96
N VAL A 114 17.00 4.64 -2.87
CA VAL A 114 16.48 4.38 -1.52
C VAL A 114 14.98 4.66 -1.46
N SER A 115 14.52 5.79 -1.98
CA SER A 115 13.10 6.15 -1.98
C SER A 115 12.24 5.16 -2.78
N ILE A 116 12.70 4.78 -3.98
CA ILE A 116 12.02 3.82 -4.86
C ILE A 116 11.91 2.46 -4.17
N LEU A 117 13.03 1.90 -3.68
CA LEU A 117 13.05 0.58 -3.05
C LEU A 117 12.25 0.56 -1.75
N THR A 118 12.35 1.60 -0.93
CA THR A 118 11.57 1.74 0.30
C THR A 118 10.07 1.71 0.00
N THR A 119 9.63 2.46 -1.02
CA THR A 119 8.23 2.48 -1.46
C THR A 119 7.77 1.10 -1.93
N ILE A 120 8.55 0.41 -2.77
CA ILE A 120 8.21 -0.93 -3.26
C ILE A 120 8.08 -1.93 -2.10
N ILE A 121 9.05 -1.94 -1.18
CA ILE A 121 9.05 -2.87 -0.05
C ILE A 121 7.88 -2.55 0.90
N TRP A 122 7.63 -1.27 1.20
CA TRP A 122 6.48 -0.83 1.99
C TRP A 122 5.15 -1.34 1.40
N LEU A 123 4.94 -1.12 0.10
CA LEU A 123 3.73 -1.53 -0.60
C LEU A 123 3.54 -3.05 -0.56
N ALA A 124 4.59 -3.81 -0.86
CA ALA A 124 4.55 -5.27 -0.90
C ALA A 124 4.45 -5.93 0.48
N SER A 125 4.78 -5.22 1.56
CA SER A 125 4.80 -5.75 2.92
C SER A 125 3.75 -5.11 3.81
N ALA A 126 4.10 -4.03 4.51
CA ALA A 126 3.30 -3.43 5.56
C ALA A 126 1.97 -2.85 5.03
N GLN A 127 1.97 -2.20 3.88
CA GLN A 127 0.74 -1.67 3.28
C GLN A 127 -0.23 -2.79 2.90
N HIS A 128 0.27 -3.81 2.20
CA HIS A 128 -0.52 -4.98 1.85
C HIS A 128 -1.07 -5.68 3.12
N ALA A 129 -0.23 -5.85 4.15
CA ALA A 129 -0.63 -6.47 5.41
C ALA A 129 -1.76 -5.68 6.10
N ALA A 130 -1.64 -4.35 6.19
CA ALA A 130 -2.63 -3.48 6.81
C ALA A 130 -4.00 -3.55 6.13
N LEU A 131 -4.04 -3.68 4.80
CA LEU A 131 -5.29 -3.77 4.04
C LEU A 131 -5.85 -5.20 3.99
N ASN A 132 -5.00 -6.22 4.04
CA ASN A 132 -5.39 -7.61 3.77
C ASN A 132 -5.79 -8.39 5.04
N PHE A 133 -4.98 -8.34 6.10
CA PHE A 133 -5.18 -9.23 7.26
C PHE A 133 -6.35 -8.82 8.16
N GLY A 134 -6.81 -7.57 8.04
CA GLY A 134 -8.02 -7.08 8.72
C GLY A 134 -9.34 -7.47 8.03
N GLN A 135 -9.31 -8.07 6.82
CA GLN A 135 -10.52 -8.34 6.05
C GLN A 135 -11.53 -9.23 6.79
N TYR A 136 -11.09 -10.36 7.38
CA TYR A 136 -11.98 -11.23 8.14
C TYR A 136 -12.28 -10.70 9.55
N PRO A 137 -11.30 -10.21 10.33
CA PRO A 137 -11.58 -9.61 11.63
C PRO A 137 -12.66 -8.53 11.61
N TYR A 138 -12.68 -7.67 10.59
CA TYR A 138 -13.72 -6.64 10.44
C TYR A 138 -14.91 -7.10 9.59
N GLY A 139 -14.68 -7.82 8.49
CA GLY A 139 -15.73 -8.17 7.52
C GLY A 139 -16.39 -9.52 7.72
N GLY A 140 -15.91 -10.34 8.66
CA GLY A 140 -16.51 -11.64 8.98
C GLY A 140 -17.93 -11.51 9.56
N TYR A 141 -18.21 -10.39 10.24
CA TYR A 141 -19.56 -10.00 10.60
C TYR A 141 -20.13 -9.08 9.51
N VAL A 142 -20.94 -9.67 8.61
CA VAL A 142 -21.46 -8.99 7.39
C VAL A 142 -22.07 -7.61 7.64
N PRO A 143 -22.87 -7.36 8.69
CA PRO A 143 -23.41 -6.03 8.94
C PRO A 143 -22.35 -4.94 9.18
N ASN A 144 -21.15 -5.30 9.63
CA ASN A 144 -20.05 -4.35 9.85
C ASN A 144 -19.35 -3.93 8.54
N ARG A 145 -19.32 -4.80 7.52
CA ARG A 145 -18.74 -4.49 6.19
C ARG A 145 -19.52 -5.20 5.08
N PRO A 146 -20.73 -4.72 4.72
CA PRO A 146 -21.56 -5.37 3.73
C PRO A 146 -20.92 -5.24 2.33
N PRO A 147 -20.71 -6.34 1.59
CA PRO A 147 -20.08 -6.28 0.26
C PRO A 147 -21.04 -5.80 -0.84
N LEU A 148 -22.35 -5.84 -0.57
CA LEU A 148 -23.40 -5.49 -1.52
C LEU A 148 -24.67 -5.05 -0.78
N MET A 149 -25.28 -3.98 -1.28
CA MET A 149 -26.64 -3.57 -0.96
C MET A 149 -27.56 -3.88 -2.15
N ARG A 150 -28.69 -4.55 -1.88
CA ARG A 150 -29.63 -5.01 -2.92
C ARG A 150 -30.77 -4.04 -3.22
N ARG A 151 -30.92 -2.99 -2.41
CA ARG A 151 -31.97 -1.98 -2.51
C ARG A 151 -31.38 -0.63 -2.15
N LEU A 152 -31.99 0.43 -2.68
CA LEU A 152 -31.72 1.80 -2.26
C LEU A 152 -32.28 2.03 -0.85
N ILE A 153 -31.82 3.10 -0.20
CA ILE A 153 -32.43 3.59 1.04
C ILE A 153 -33.82 4.14 0.66
N PRO A 154 -34.91 3.71 1.32
CA PRO A 154 -36.26 4.17 0.99
C PRO A 154 -36.42 5.67 1.28
N GLU A 155 -37.13 6.38 0.41
CA GLU A 155 -37.54 7.78 0.63
C GLU A 155 -38.77 7.86 1.54
N GLU A 156 -39.04 9.01 2.17
CA GLU A 156 -40.13 9.15 3.15
C GLU A 156 -41.53 8.84 2.61
N ASN A 157 -41.72 9.02 1.30
CA ASN A 157 -42.93 8.73 0.55
C ASN A 157 -43.04 7.26 0.10
N ASP A 158 -41.99 6.45 0.25
CA ASP A 158 -42.02 5.04 -0.14
C ASP A 158 -42.81 4.19 0.88
N PRO A 159 -43.61 3.21 0.41
CA PRO A 159 -44.30 2.26 1.31
C PRO A 159 -43.33 1.51 2.25
N GLU A 160 -42.11 1.25 1.79
CA GLU A 160 -41.06 0.58 2.54
C GLU A 160 -40.47 1.43 3.68
N TYR A 161 -40.66 2.75 3.67
CA TYR A 161 -40.12 3.65 4.69
C TYR A 161 -40.71 3.36 6.08
N ALA A 162 -42.02 3.10 6.15
CA ALA A 162 -42.68 2.68 7.38
C ALA A 162 -42.10 1.36 7.93
N SER A 163 -41.73 0.44 7.03
CA SER A 163 -41.08 -0.82 7.41
C SER A 163 -39.64 -0.62 7.89
N PHE A 164 -38.92 0.33 7.30
CA PHE A 164 -37.58 0.72 7.75
C PHE A 164 -37.62 1.37 9.14
N LEU A 165 -38.57 2.26 9.41
CA LEU A 165 -38.72 2.87 10.75
C LEU A 165 -39.12 1.85 11.82
N ALA A 166 -40.01 0.90 11.48
CA ALA A 166 -40.49 -0.10 12.42
C ALA A 166 -39.41 -1.14 12.79
N ASP A 167 -38.58 -1.55 11.82
CA ASP A 167 -37.50 -2.53 12.04
C ASP A 167 -36.32 -2.30 11.06
N PRO A 168 -35.43 -1.34 11.36
CA PRO A 168 -34.29 -1.01 10.51
C PRO A 168 -33.33 -2.19 10.37
N GLN A 169 -33.19 -3.00 11.43
CA GLN A 169 -32.28 -4.13 11.46
C GLN A 169 -32.70 -5.19 10.44
N LYS A 170 -33.99 -5.53 10.37
CA LYS A 170 -34.51 -6.47 9.38
C LYS A 170 -34.32 -5.95 7.96
N VAL A 171 -34.60 -4.69 7.71
CA VAL A 171 -34.44 -4.09 6.36
C VAL A 171 -32.97 -4.11 5.92
N LEU A 172 -32.04 -3.73 6.80
CA LEU A 172 -30.60 -3.75 6.49
C LEU A 172 -30.09 -5.18 6.29
N HIS A 173 -30.45 -6.14 7.15
CA HIS A 173 -30.02 -7.53 6.99
C HIS A 173 -30.56 -8.17 5.70
N VAL A 174 -31.83 -7.93 5.36
CA VAL A 174 -32.42 -8.40 4.10
C VAL A 174 -31.83 -7.66 2.89
N GLY A 175 -31.36 -6.42 3.06
CA GLY A 175 -30.65 -5.67 2.02
C GLY A 175 -29.26 -6.21 1.71
N THR A 176 -28.56 -6.77 2.70
CA THR A 176 -27.17 -7.26 2.54
C THR A 176 -27.07 -8.67 1.94
N ALA A 177 -25.99 -8.94 1.21
CA ALA A 177 -25.66 -10.30 0.75
C ALA A 177 -24.81 -11.04 1.80
N LYS A 178 -25.07 -12.34 2.01
CA LYS A 178 -24.23 -13.19 2.87
C LYS A 178 -22.95 -13.57 2.12
N PHE A 179 -21.79 -13.13 2.60
CA PHE A 179 -20.49 -13.50 2.06
C PHE A 179 -19.69 -14.25 3.13
N ILE A 180 -19.12 -15.39 2.77
CA ILE A 180 -18.18 -16.13 3.62
C ILE A 180 -16.79 -15.97 3.01
N ALA A 181 -15.98 -15.10 3.59
CA ALA A 181 -14.55 -15.09 3.29
C ALA A 181 -13.91 -16.29 4.03
N SER A 182 -13.46 -17.29 3.28
CA SER A 182 -12.60 -18.36 3.83
C SER A 182 -11.20 -17.80 4.03
N ASN A 183 -10.63 -17.92 5.22
CA ASN A 183 -9.19 -17.79 5.43
C ASN A 183 -8.73 -18.65 6.62
N LYS A 184 -8.13 -19.81 6.35
CA LYS A 184 -7.10 -20.38 7.22
C LYS A 184 -5.76 -19.83 6.76
N ILE A 185 -5.19 -18.85 7.47
CA ILE A 185 -3.78 -18.49 7.31
C ILE A 185 -3.15 -18.33 8.71
N HIS A 186 -2.91 -19.46 9.38
CA HIS A 186 -1.93 -19.52 10.46
C HIS A 186 -0.54 -19.64 9.80
N GLY A 187 0.16 -18.54 9.55
CA GLY A 187 1.53 -18.65 9.04
C GLY A 187 2.26 -17.38 8.56
N CYS A 188 1.59 -16.24 8.36
CA CYS A 188 2.21 -15.12 7.64
C CYS A 188 3.17 -14.24 8.48
N GLY A 189 3.22 -14.40 9.80
CA GLY A 189 4.23 -13.71 10.64
C GLY A 189 5.68 -14.03 10.28
N ARG A 190 5.93 -15.14 9.55
CA ARG A 190 7.27 -15.49 9.04
C ARG A 190 7.65 -14.75 7.76
N GLN A 191 6.70 -14.15 7.03
CA GLN A 191 6.97 -13.56 5.72
C GLN A 191 7.84 -12.30 5.82
N PHE A 192 7.59 -11.43 6.80
CA PHE A 192 8.33 -10.17 6.96
C PHE A 192 9.82 -10.39 7.28
N ILE A 193 10.12 -11.27 8.25
CA ILE A 193 11.50 -11.64 8.59
C ILE A 193 12.17 -12.39 7.44
N ASN A 194 11.45 -13.27 6.74
CA ASN A 194 12.03 -14.07 5.66
C ASN A 194 12.32 -13.26 4.39
N THR A 195 11.54 -12.22 4.11
CA THR A 195 11.81 -11.25 3.03
C THR A 195 13.14 -10.51 3.29
N LEU A 196 13.42 -10.14 4.53
CA LEU A 196 14.65 -9.44 4.91
C LEU A 196 15.86 -10.37 5.10
N THR A 197 15.65 -11.62 5.51
CA THR A 197 16.74 -12.58 5.79
C THR A 197 17.01 -13.55 4.64
N GLY A 198 16.21 -13.53 3.58
CA GLY A 198 16.35 -14.41 2.42
C GLY A 198 16.25 -15.91 2.74
N ARG A 199 15.57 -16.27 3.83
CA ARG A 199 15.32 -17.68 4.23
C ARG A 199 13.89 -18.07 3.88
N GLY A 200 13.69 -18.64 2.70
CA GLY A 200 12.38 -19.16 2.29
C GLY A 200 12.29 -19.39 0.79
N VAL A 201 12.95 -20.43 0.29
CA VAL A 201 12.78 -20.89 -1.09
C VAL A 201 11.46 -21.65 -1.16
N HIS A 202 10.39 -21.00 -1.62
CA HIS A 202 9.32 -21.66 -2.35
C HIS A 202 8.95 -20.82 -3.57
N ARG A 203 9.05 -21.48 -4.73
CA ARG A 203 8.87 -20.92 -6.08
C ARG A 203 7.49 -20.26 -6.21
N GLY A 204 7.44 -18.98 -6.55
CA GLY A 204 6.18 -18.32 -6.90
C GLY A 204 6.21 -16.79 -6.99
N THR A 205 7.10 -16.11 -6.29
CA THR A 205 7.22 -14.63 -6.31
C THR A 205 8.68 -14.21 -6.41
N THR A 206 9.29 -14.63 -7.51
CA THR A 206 10.75 -14.53 -7.71
C THR A 206 11.05 -13.60 -8.87
N THR A 207 10.86 -12.30 -8.66
CA THR A 207 11.40 -11.29 -9.59
C THR A 207 12.02 -10.12 -8.82
N ALA A 208 11.36 -9.58 -7.80
CA ALA A 208 11.89 -8.43 -7.06
C ALA A 208 13.09 -8.72 -6.13
N ILE A 209 13.16 -9.92 -5.53
CA ILE A 209 14.18 -10.25 -4.51
C ILE A 209 15.45 -10.87 -5.13
N ASN A 210 15.36 -11.48 -6.31
CA ASN A 210 16.49 -12.20 -6.91
C ASN A 210 17.53 -11.31 -7.58
N MET A 211 17.21 -10.04 -7.89
CA MET A 211 18.19 -9.08 -8.41
C MET A 211 19.18 -8.64 -7.33
N VAL A 212 18.72 -8.48 -6.09
CA VAL A 212 19.54 -8.08 -4.93
C VAL A 212 20.57 -9.17 -4.50
N ARG A 213 20.49 -10.38 -5.06
CA ARG A 213 21.44 -11.48 -4.81
C ARG A 213 22.46 -11.72 -5.92
N ARG A 214 22.38 -10.99 -7.04
CA ARG A 214 23.25 -11.20 -8.21
C ARG A 214 24.25 -10.07 -8.48
N CYS A 215 24.34 -9.08 -7.59
CA CYS A 215 25.41 -8.06 -7.58
C CYS A 215 26.36 -8.28 -6.40
#